data_AF-A0A9P8Q0F2-F1
#
_entry.id   AF-A0A9P8Q0F2-F1
#
_cell.length_a   1.000
_cell.length_b   1.000
_cell.length_c   1.000
_cell.angle_alpha   90.00
_cell.angle_beta   90.00
_cell.angle_gamma   90.00
#
_symmetry.space_group_name_H-M   'P 1'
#
loop_
_entity.id
_entity.type
_entity.pdbx_description
1 polymer ?
#
loop_
_entity_poly.entity_id
_entity_poly.type
_entity_poly.pdbx_seq_one_letter_code
_entity_poly.pdbx_strand_id
1 'polypeptide(L)'
;MQCLKSRGISRDDLPFKAKFMPYAAYYSAFFVFIIIFIQGYEVFFNFNVSDFFTAYISVILMVVFWLIAQLCYREVLLLPLDKIDIDSDRREIDDIVWEEEEPKNLWEKFWAFIA
;
A
#
# COMPACT_ATOMS: atom_id res chain seq x y z
N MET A 1 2.79 9.90 7.69
CA MET A 1 3.69 10.06 6.53
C MET A 1 4.78 11.05 6.91
N GLN A 2 6.05 10.69 6.71
CA GLN A 2 7.17 11.57 7.04
C GLN A 2 7.24 12.80 6.13
N CYS A 3 6.90 12.64 4.84
CA CYS A 3 6.83 13.74 3.87
C CYS A 3 5.85 14.86 4.29
N LEU A 4 4.58 14.53 4.59
CA LEU A 4 3.60 15.53 5.05
C LEU A 4 4.04 16.26 6.33
N LYS A 5 4.58 15.51 7.30
CA LYS A 5 5.07 16.07 8.56
C LYS A 5 6.22 17.06 8.34
N SER A 6 7.10 16.80 7.36
CA SER A 6 8.20 17.71 7.02
C SER A 6 7.73 19.05 6.44
N ARG A 7 6.54 19.07 5.83
CA ARG A 7 5.92 20.23 5.19
C ARG A 7 4.83 20.89 6.05
N GLY A 8 4.62 20.42 7.28
CA GLY A 8 3.62 20.96 8.21
C GLY A 8 2.17 20.67 7.83
N ILE A 9 1.92 19.75 6.89
CA ILE A 9 0.57 19.41 6.40
C ILE A 9 -0.06 18.37 7.34
N SER A 10 -1.31 18.60 7.78
CA SER A 10 -2.01 17.63 8.60
C SER A 10 -2.44 16.43 7.75
N ARG A 11 -2.40 15.24 8.35
CA ARG A 11 -2.89 14.03 7.67
C ARG A 11 -4.41 14.02 7.51
N ASP A 12 -5.09 14.88 8.27
CA ASP A 12 -6.54 15.06 8.20
C ASP A 12 -6.97 15.95 7.03
N ASP A 13 -6.03 16.67 6.42
CA ASP A 13 -6.28 17.49 5.22
C ASP A 13 -6.37 16.64 3.94
N LEU A 14 -6.07 15.33 4.02
CA LEU A 14 -6.19 14.43 2.88
C LEU A 14 -7.61 13.89 2.74
N PRO A 15 -8.16 13.85 1.51
CA PRO A 15 -9.49 13.32 1.24
C PRO A 15 -9.59 11.82 1.57
N PHE A 16 -8.50 11.07 1.43
CA PHE A 16 -8.43 9.66 1.76
C PHE A 16 -7.29 9.37 2.72
N LYS A 17 -7.62 8.73 3.85
CA LYS A 17 -6.63 8.26 4.83
C LYS A 17 -7.00 6.87 5.34
N ALA A 18 -6.03 5.96 5.33
CA ALA A 18 -6.25 4.64 5.92
C ALA A 18 -6.37 4.73 7.45
N LYS A 19 -7.40 4.07 8.00
CA LYS A 19 -7.61 3.93 9.44
C LYS A 19 -6.46 3.12 10.04
N PHE A 20 -5.89 3.58 11.15
CA PHE A 20 -4.77 2.93 11.87
C PHE A 20 -3.39 2.91 11.18
N MET A 21 -3.16 3.69 10.11
CA MET A 21 -1.79 3.92 9.64
C MET A 21 -0.93 4.61 10.70
N PRO A 22 0.35 4.21 10.89
CA PRO A 22 1.10 3.24 10.09
C PRO A 22 1.04 1.79 10.62
N TYR A 23 0.51 1.56 11.82
CA TYR A 23 0.56 0.24 12.48
C TYR A 23 -0.16 -0.86 11.70
N ALA A 24 -1.28 -0.52 11.04
CA ALA A 24 -1.99 -1.45 10.17
C ALA A 24 -1.12 -2.00 9.03
N ALA A 25 -0.21 -1.18 8.47
CA ALA A 25 0.69 -1.64 7.41
C ALA A 25 1.71 -2.67 7.92
N TYR A 26 2.31 -2.42 9.09
CA TYR A 26 3.25 -3.36 9.72
C TYR A 26 2.55 -4.67 10.14
N TYR A 27 1.34 -4.55 10.69
CA TYR A 27 0.50 -5.70 11.02
C TYR A 27 0.25 -6.56 9.77
N SER A 28 -0.28 -5.97 8.69
CA SER A 28 -0.57 -6.71 7.46
C SER A 28 0.67 -7.35 6.86
N ALA A 29 1.80 -6.63 6.81
CA ALA A 29 3.06 -7.17 6.29
C ALA A 29 3.54 -8.39 7.09
N PHE A 30 3.45 -8.34 8.41
CA PHE A 30 3.83 -9.45 9.29
C PHE A 30 2.95 -10.69 9.07
N PHE A 31 1.63 -10.53 8.99
CA PHE A 31 0.72 -11.65 8.77
C PHE A 31 0.84 -12.25 7.37
N VAL A 32 1.00 -11.42 6.33
CA VAL A 32 1.23 -11.91 4.97
C VAL A 32 2.52 -12.72 4.90
N PHE A 33 3.59 -12.26 5.56
CA PHE A 33 4.84 -13.01 5.65
C PHE A 33 4.64 -14.39 6.31
N ILE A 34 3.92 -14.45 7.43
CA ILE A 34 3.61 -15.71 8.12
C ILE A 34 2.79 -16.65 7.23
N ILE A 35 1.76 -16.14 6.56
CA ILE A 35 0.88 -16.95 5.69
C ILE A 35 1.69 -17.57 4.56
N ILE A 36 2.54 -16.79 3.89
CA ILE A 36 3.43 -17.28 2.83
C ILE A 36 4.36 -18.37 3.36
N PHE A 37 4.92 -18.17 4.56
CA PHE A 37 5.82 -19.16 5.16
C PHE A 37 5.10 -20.48 5.49
N ILE A 38 3.93 -20.42 6.12
CA ILE A 38 3.14 -21.59 6.48
C ILE A 38 2.65 -22.34 5.24
N GLN A 39 2.29 -21.63 4.16
CA GLN A 39 1.74 -22.27 2.94
C GLN A 39 2.69 -23.30 2.32
N GLY A 40 4.01 -23.06 2.33
CA GLY A 40 5.01 -23.94 1.72
C GLY A 40 5.83 -24.74 2.75
N TYR A 41 5.37 -24.85 3.99
CA TYR A 41 6.18 -25.38 5.10
C TYR A 41 6.71 -26.81 4.87
N GLU A 42 5.96 -27.66 4.15
CA GLU A 42 6.31 -29.07 3.92
C GLU A 42 7.62 -29.24 3.15
N VAL A 43 7.93 -28.29 2.27
CA VAL A 43 9.15 -28.28 1.46
C VAL A 43 10.41 -28.20 2.34
N PHE A 44 10.31 -27.65 3.55
CA PHE A 44 11.43 -27.59 4.48
C PHE A 44 11.75 -28.93 5.17
N PHE A 45 10.81 -29.89 5.17
CA PHE A 45 11.02 -31.19 5.81
C PHE A 45 11.57 -32.25 4.84
N ASN A 46 11.19 -32.21 3.57
CA ASN A 46 11.75 -33.04 2.51
C ASN A 46 12.16 -32.15 1.33
N PHE A 47 13.37 -31.60 1.40
CA PHE A 47 13.80 -30.58 0.45
C PHE A 47 13.95 -31.15 -0.97
N ASN A 48 13.06 -30.72 -1.86
CA ASN A 48 13.12 -30.95 -3.30
C ASN A 48 13.06 -29.60 -4.01
N VAL A 49 13.97 -29.36 -4.94
CA VAL A 49 14.07 -28.10 -5.67
C VAL A 49 12.81 -27.82 -6.51
N SER A 50 12.23 -28.85 -7.10
CA SER A 50 10.99 -28.73 -7.89
C SER A 50 9.84 -28.28 -6.98
N ASP A 51 9.66 -28.93 -5.84
CA ASP A 51 8.57 -28.62 -4.91
C ASP A 51 8.74 -27.25 -4.28
N PHE A 52 9.98 -26.82 -3.99
CA PHE A 52 10.29 -25.47 -3.54
C PHE A 52 9.92 -24.42 -4.57
N PHE A 53 10.33 -24.61 -5.82
CA PHE A 53 10.00 -23.69 -6.90
C PHE A 53 8.48 -23.60 -7.10
N THR A 54 7.76 -24.72 -7.10
CA THR A 54 6.31 -24.72 -7.26
C THR A 54 5.60 -24.05 -6.08
N ALA A 55 6.04 -24.29 -4.84
CA ALA A 55 5.43 -23.70 -3.65
C ALA A 55 5.65 -22.18 -3.54
N TYR A 56 6.80 -21.66 -4.02
CA TYR A 56 7.20 -20.26 -3.84
C TYR A 56 7.34 -19.46 -5.14
N ILE A 57 6.84 -19.97 -6.27
CA ILE A 57 6.99 -19.32 -7.59
C ILE A 57 6.52 -17.87 -7.61
N SER A 58 5.39 -17.57 -6.96
CA SER A 58 4.84 -16.21 -6.92
C SER A 58 5.76 -15.21 -6.20
N VAL A 59 6.40 -15.65 -5.11
CA VAL A 59 7.36 -14.83 -4.35
C VAL A 59 8.62 -14.59 -5.20
N ILE A 60 9.11 -15.63 -5.87
CA ILE A 60 10.28 -15.54 -6.75
C ILE A 60 9.99 -14.57 -7.90
N LEU A 61 8.84 -14.72 -8.58
CA LEU A 61 8.44 -13.81 -9.66
C LEU A 61 8.30 -12.36 -9.20
N MET A 62 7.72 -12.13 -8.02
CA MET A 62 7.62 -10.80 -7.44
C MET A 62 9.01 -10.17 -7.26
N VAL A 63 9.98 -10.91 -6.71
CA VAL A 63 11.36 -10.42 -6.54
C VAL A 63 12.03 -10.18 -7.89
N VAL A 64 11.86 -11.07 -8.87
CA VAL A 64 12.43 -10.91 -10.21
C VAL A 64 11.89 -9.66 -10.89
N PHE A 65 10.57 -9.45 -10.90
CA PHE A 65 9.99 -8.25 -11.49
C PHE A 65 10.41 -6.98 -10.76
N TRP A 66 10.49 -7.02 -9.43
CA TRP A 66 10.99 -5.90 -8.64
C TRP A 66 12.45 -5.56 -8.99
N LEU A 67 13.32 -6.56 -9.12
CA LEU A 67 14.71 -6.36 -9.53
C LEU A 67 14.82 -5.83 -10.97
N ILE A 68 14.02 -6.35 -11.90
CA ILE A 68 13.98 -5.84 -13.28
C ILE A 68 13.57 -4.37 -13.29
N ALA A 69 12.50 -4.01 -12.59
CA ALA A 69 12.07 -2.61 -12.47
C ALA A 69 13.18 -1.75 -11.87
N GLN A 70 13.80 -2.21 -10.78
CA GLN A 70 14.89 -1.49 -10.12
C GLN A 70 16.10 -1.28 -11.05
N LEU A 71 16.43 -2.25 -11.90
CA LEU A 71 17.53 -2.15 -12.87
C LEU A 71 17.18 -1.28 -14.08
N CYS A 72 15.93 -1.33 -14.57
CA CYS A 72 15.46 -0.56 -15.70
C CYS A 72 15.29 0.93 -15.37
N TYR A 73 14.60 1.24 -14.27
CA TYR A 73 14.29 2.62 -13.88
C TYR A 73 15.43 3.26 -13.06
N ARG A 74 16.33 2.46 -12.47
CA ARG A 74 17.47 2.92 -11.65
C ARG A 74 17.07 3.92 -10.56
N GLU A 75 15.85 3.77 -10.04
CA GLU A 75 15.34 4.67 -9.01
C GLU A 75 16.04 4.45 -7.68
N VAL A 76 16.08 5.49 -6.85
CA VAL A 76 16.66 5.40 -5.51
C VAL A 76 15.69 4.62 -4.63
N LEU A 77 16.15 3.55 -3.97
CA LEU A 77 15.29 2.70 -3.11
C LEU A 77 14.56 3.50 -2.02
N LEU A 78 15.22 4.53 -1.51
CA LEU A 78 14.67 5.46 -0.53
C LEU A 78 14.95 6.87 -1.02
N LEU A 79 13.88 7.58 -1.41
CA LEU A 79 13.98 8.96 -1.85
C LEU A 79 14.10 9.89 -0.62
N PRO A 80 15.03 10.86 -0.63
CA PRO A 80 15.10 11.90 0.40
C PRO A 80 13.78 12.67 0.50
N LEU A 81 13.38 13.05 1.71
CA LEU A 81 12.07 13.68 1.97
C LEU A 81 11.86 14.98 1.19
N ASP A 82 12.94 15.72 0.94
CA ASP A 82 12.99 16.97 0.16
C ASP A 82 12.75 16.77 -1.34
N LYS A 83 13.03 15.58 -1.87
CA LYS A 83 12.85 15.24 -3.28
C LYS A 83 11.51 14.57 -3.59
N ILE A 84 10.73 14.24 -2.56
CA ILE A 84 9.38 13.68 -2.74
C ILE A 84 8.48 14.79 -3.26
N ASP A 85 8.04 14.64 -4.51
CA ASP A 85 7.05 15.50 -5.13
C ASP A 85 5.64 15.05 -4.75
N ILE A 86 4.87 15.94 -4.12
CA ILE A 86 3.47 15.73 -3.74
C ILE A 86 2.57 16.84 -4.31
N ASP A 87 3.14 17.80 -5.03
CA ASP A 87 2.45 19.01 -5.49
C ASP A 87 2.13 18.95 -6.99
N SER A 88 2.97 18.27 -7.79
CA SER A 88 2.71 18.11 -9.22
C SER A 88 1.35 17.45 -9.48
N ASP A 89 0.61 18.00 -10.45
CA ASP A 89 -0.73 17.56 -10.87
C ASP A 89 -1.83 17.60 -9.80
N ARG A 90 -1.55 18.13 -8.59
CA ARG A 90 -2.55 18.27 -7.51
C ARG A 90 -3.62 19.34 -7.81
N ARG A 91 -3.24 20.42 -8.50
CA ARG A 91 -4.11 21.58 -8.74
C ARG A 91 -5.40 21.22 -9.48
N GLU A 92 -5.31 20.37 -10.51
CA GLU A 92 -6.48 19.97 -11.29
C GLU A 92 -7.50 19.19 -10.44
N ILE A 93 -7.04 18.45 -9.43
CA ILE A 93 -7.90 17.64 -8.55
C ILE A 93 -8.48 18.48 -7.40
N ASP A 94 -7.71 19.42 -6.86
CA ASP A 94 -8.19 20.35 -5.83
C ASP A 94 -9.27 21.31 -6.38
N ASP A 95 -9.21 21.63 -7.68
CA ASP A 95 -10.22 22.46 -8.37
C ASP A 95 -11.52 21.70 -8.68
N ILE A 96 -11.53 20.36 -8.57
CA ILE A 96 -12.76 19.55 -8.67
C ILE A 96 -13.53 19.72 -7.36
N VAL A 97 -14.57 20.56 -7.39
CA VAL A 97 -15.54 20.67 -6.30
C VAL A 97 -16.37 19.38 -6.27
N TRP A 98 -16.03 18.49 -5.36
CA TRP A 98 -16.85 17.31 -5.07
C TRP A 98 -18.14 17.77 -4.37
N GLU A 99 -19.25 17.80 -5.09
CA GLU A 99 -20.57 17.94 -4.48
C GLU A 99 -20.89 16.62 -3.76
N GLU A 100 -20.78 16.61 -2.43
CA GLU A 100 -21.32 15.51 -1.64
C GLU A 100 -22.85 15.52 -1.80
N GLU A 101 -23.40 14.54 -2.53
CA GLU A 101 -24.85 14.39 -2.61
C GLU A 101 -25.39 14.12 -1.20
N GLU A 102 -26.09 15.11 -0.62
CA GLU A 102 -26.70 14.96 0.70
C GLU A 102 -27.63 13.73 0.70
N PRO A 103 -27.57 12.86 1.73
CA PRO A 103 -28.39 11.67 1.78
C PRO A 103 -29.87 12.05 1.81
N LYS A 104 -30.57 11.76 0.70
CA LYS A 104 -31.95 12.15 0.44
C LYS A 104 -32.92 11.31 1.28
N ASN A 105 -32.53 10.07 1.63
CA ASN A 105 -33.38 9.10 2.30
C ASN A 105 -32.82 8.58 3.65
N LEU A 106 -33.72 8.09 4.51
CA LEU A 106 -33.35 7.45 5.79
C LEU A 106 -32.43 6.23 5.61
N TRP A 107 -32.56 5.51 4.50
CA TRP A 107 -31.69 4.39 4.14
C TRP A 107 -30.27 4.84 3.80
N GLU A 108 -30.13 5.94 3.05
CA GLU A 108 -28.83 6.54 2.74
C GLU A 108 -28.17 7.11 4.00
N LYS A 109 -28.94 7.72 4.92
CA LYS A 109 -28.44 8.17 6.23
C LYS A 109 -27.93 7.03 7.12
N PHE A 110 -28.57 5.87 7.07
CA PHE A 110 -28.12 4.68 7.79
C PHE A 110 -26.78 4.16 7.26
N TRP A 111 -26.65 4.04 5.93
CA TRP A 111 -25.38 3.64 5.32
C TRP A 111 -24.28 4.69 5.51
N ALA A 112 -24.61 5.99 5.47
CA ALA A 112 -23.68 7.08 5.75
C ALA A 112 -23.20 7.12 7.21
N PHE A 113 -24.00 6.60 8.16
CA PHE A 113 -23.58 6.48 9.56
C PHE A 113 -22.65 5.28 9.80
N ILE A 114 -22.77 4.24 8.97
CA ILE A 114 -21.95 3.01 9.06
C ILE A 114 -20.62 3.17 8.31
N ALA A 115 -20.62 3.88 7.18
CA ALA A 115 -19.45 4.18 6.36
C ALA A 115 -18.46 5.10 7.09
#